data_AF-A0A1Y2A3D0-F1
#
_entry.id   AF-A0A1Y2A3D0-F1
#
_cell.length_a   1.000
_cell.length_b   1.000
_cell.length_c   1.000
_cell.angle_alpha   90.00
_cell.angle_beta   90.00
_cell.angle_gamma   90.00
#
_symmetry.space_group_name_H-M   'P 1'
#
loop_
_entity.id
_entity.type
_entity.pdbx_description
1 polymer ?
#
loop_
_entity_poly.entity_id
_entity_poly.type
_entity_poly.pdbx_seq_one_letter_code
_entity_poly.pdbx_strand_id
1 'polypeptide(L)'
;MHDTAGVDARWVWNWHPEPSCIVHLAHSLTSVFAASHHFGTMGLPGFRSSKTNDTPTASDVRKHFESGIEDFLQEDSGSGLGHFWNRKEPLQALFDWGRQIRHEKRKAEEDLNTQVAAYSTQVDQNEKLQKRCKQLSKDKAQLEEELSRASSDLRSINRKHRDEITQIKLLHSTAIGELEKKMRDVQENYEGIIQDQRAHYESTMQDQKAALLGRMDDQEEKHKNEQNDLIKNHKSSMTTLENSHKIERNKLIGQLLVNQEDNQEWPDDKLKARFLELHRLVNSIASPQRLEFKIPPDAQIGPEVDPVGFFPTYARGRSHYLLKAVIWGMLQEHFFHVPFGFGAFGPESIQGGILEAFNMWRSLFQHESNIEPIDNSDLSIFESDRLANKWRSTTFQRVKRIDEGDAEGTESRINLLRVANLATVEARIERYLESVAALSQNRVSEEVKDEIQSGIKLAEEIAIQFGIHSCKIILLRPREGWSGDPAPGLLKYGRDRGNGPSRQTIVHCKGGAED
;
A
#
# COMPACT_ATOMS: atom_id res chain seq x y z
N MET A 1 -6.47 -1.24 10.24
CA MET A 1 -7.88 -1.34 9.82
C MET A 1 -7.98 -2.52 8.87
N HIS A 2 -8.95 -3.42 9.09
CA HIS A 2 -9.09 -4.75 8.46
C HIS A 2 -7.92 -5.71 8.77
N ASP A 3 -8.04 -6.77 9.56
CA ASP A 3 -9.19 -7.44 10.21
C ASP A 3 -10.07 -8.34 9.33
N THR A 4 -9.71 -9.65 9.31
CA THR A 4 -10.51 -10.91 9.22
C THR A 4 -9.50 -12.08 9.34
N ALA A 5 -9.53 -12.96 10.36
CA ALA A 5 -10.35 -14.19 10.50
C ALA A 5 -10.15 -15.21 9.35
N GLY A 6 -9.94 -16.53 9.53
CA GLY A 6 -9.81 -17.41 10.73
C GLY A 6 -9.88 -18.91 10.33
N VAL A 7 -9.88 -19.84 11.30
CA VAL A 7 -10.12 -21.32 11.18
C VAL A 7 -8.96 -22.16 10.56
N ASP A 8 -8.07 -22.81 11.31
CA ASP A 8 -8.20 -24.01 12.18
C ASP A 8 -8.54 -25.35 11.47
N ALA A 9 -7.68 -26.38 11.64
CA ALA A 9 -8.01 -27.80 11.94
C ALA A 9 -7.07 -28.89 11.35
N ARG A 10 -6.34 -29.58 12.26
CA ARG A 10 -5.84 -31.00 12.17
C ARG A 10 -4.76 -31.30 11.10
N TRP A 11 -3.84 -32.27 11.28
CA TRP A 11 -3.88 -33.53 12.05
C TRP A 11 -2.59 -33.84 12.84
N VAL A 12 -2.74 -34.61 13.91
CA VAL A 12 -1.68 -35.13 14.79
C VAL A 12 -1.21 -36.50 14.31
N TRP A 13 0.10 -36.75 14.33
CA TRP A 13 0.69 -38.10 14.38
C TRP A 13 1.82 -38.14 15.40
N ASN A 14 1.50 -38.55 16.63
CA ASN A 14 2.49 -38.99 17.62
C ASN A 14 2.72 -40.49 17.46
N TRP A 15 3.98 -40.93 17.47
CA TRP A 15 4.36 -42.35 17.53
C TRP A 15 5.22 -42.60 18.77
N HIS A 16 4.68 -43.37 19.70
CA HIS A 16 5.39 -44.00 20.81
C HIS A 16 5.22 -45.51 20.69
N PRO A 17 6.27 -46.32 20.91
CA PRO A 17 6.14 -47.74 21.19
C PRO A 17 6.27 -48.01 22.70
N GLU A 18 5.22 -48.54 23.32
CA GLU A 18 5.34 -49.32 24.56
C GLU A 18 5.74 -50.77 24.23
N PRO A 19 6.52 -51.44 25.10
CA PRO A 19 6.63 -52.90 25.11
C PRO A 19 5.67 -53.50 26.16
N SER A 20 4.76 -54.37 25.72
CA SER A 20 3.79 -55.05 26.58
C SER A 20 4.25 -56.44 27.05
N CYS A 21 3.82 -56.85 28.25
CA CYS A 21 4.15 -58.13 28.89
C CYS A 21 2.96 -59.11 28.88
N ILE A 22 3.13 -60.34 28.36
CA ILE A 22 2.26 -61.53 28.49
C ILE A 22 3.22 -62.77 28.40
N VAL A 23 3.44 -63.65 29.40
CA VAL A 23 2.60 -64.72 30.03
C VAL A 23 2.45 -65.96 29.08
N HIS A 24 2.61 -67.26 29.46
CA HIS A 24 2.37 -68.00 30.73
C HIS A 24 3.28 -69.27 30.92
N LEU A 25 3.47 -69.70 32.19
CA LEU A 25 3.47 -71.08 32.79
C LEU A 25 3.62 -72.39 31.95
N ALA A 26 4.41 -73.37 32.45
CA ALA A 26 3.91 -74.62 33.09
C ALA A 26 4.98 -75.72 33.42
N HIS A 27 4.86 -76.37 34.59
CA HIS A 27 5.23 -77.79 34.94
C HIS A 27 6.71 -78.29 34.92
N SER A 28 7.16 -79.33 35.67
CA SER A 28 6.68 -80.00 36.91
C SER A 28 7.66 -81.11 37.43
N LEU A 29 7.89 -81.17 38.76
CA LEU A 29 8.16 -82.34 39.66
C LEU A 29 9.37 -83.35 39.53
N THR A 30 10.01 -83.58 40.70
CA THR A 30 10.47 -84.90 41.31
C THR A 30 11.61 -85.76 40.68
N SER A 31 12.34 -86.66 41.39
CA SER A 31 12.73 -86.83 42.82
C SER A 31 13.66 -88.08 43.07
N VAL A 32 14.67 -87.97 43.95
CA VAL A 32 14.95 -88.83 45.16
C VAL A 32 15.40 -90.34 45.09
N PHE A 33 16.23 -90.74 46.09
CA PHE A 33 16.80 -92.08 46.52
C PHE A 33 17.87 -92.74 45.59
N ALA A 34 19.07 -93.26 45.98
CA ALA A 34 19.69 -93.90 47.17
C ALA A 34 19.16 -95.34 47.49
N ALA A 35 19.87 -96.33 48.07
CA ALA A 35 21.30 -96.66 48.36
C ALA A 35 21.37 -98.16 48.83
N SER A 36 22.55 -98.70 49.25
CA SER A 36 22.71 -99.93 50.10
C SER A 36 22.41 -101.33 49.48
N HIS A 37 22.80 -102.52 50.01
CA HIS A 37 23.99 -103.03 50.74
C HIS A 37 24.02 -104.60 50.75
N HIS A 38 25.23 -105.22 50.65
CA HIS A 38 25.82 -106.34 51.46
C HIS A 38 25.26 -107.80 51.63
N PHE A 39 26.20 -108.67 52.10
CA PHE A 39 26.15 -110.11 52.51
C PHE A 39 25.98 -111.16 51.39
N GLY A 40 26.52 -112.41 51.43
CA GLY A 40 27.18 -113.26 52.45
C GLY A 40 26.51 -114.66 52.38
N THR A 41 27.13 -115.85 52.28
CA THR A 41 28.11 -116.55 53.17
C THR A 41 28.68 -117.86 52.55
N MET A 42 29.79 -118.33 53.15
CA MET A 42 30.26 -119.71 53.47
C MET A 42 29.23 -120.88 53.47
N GLY A 43 29.59 -122.18 53.33
CA GLY A 43 30.88 -122.86 53.11
C GLY A 43 30.86 -124.41 53.33
N LEU A 44 32.02 -125.08 53.13
CA LEU A 44 32.58 -126.26 53.86
C LEU A 44 32.06 -127.73 53.61
N PRO A 45 32.82 -128.80 54.01
CA PRO A 45 32.96 -130.05 53.21
C PRO A 45 32.86 -131.41 53.96
N GLY A 46 33.08 -132.54 53.27
CA GLY A 46 33.29 -133.90 53.81
C GLY A 46 32.37 -134.98 53.16
N PHE A 47 32.67 -136.29 53.15
CA PHE A 47 33.75 -137.07 53.79
C PHE A 47 34.03 -138.40 53.02
N ARG A 48 35.11 -139.11 53.41
CA ARG A 48 35.47 -140.50 52.99
C ARG A 48 34.48 -141.54 53.60
N SER A 49 34.48 -142.87 53.37
CA SER A 49 35.57 -143.86 53.20
C SER A 49 34.94 -145.25 52.85
N SER A 50 35.44 -146.03 51.88
CA SER A 50 36.41 -147.15 51.98
C SER A 50 35.95 -148.50 52.61
N LYS A 51 36.20 -149.60 51.86
CA LYS A 51 36.50 -150.98 52.34
C LYS A 51 35.33 -151.75 53.01
N THR A 52 35.27 -153.09 53.01
CA THR A 52 36.19 -154.15 52.52
C THR A 52 35.38 -155.38 52.08
N ASN A 53 35.98 -156.25 51.26
CA ASN A 53 35.47 -157.62 51.07
C ASN A 53 35.68 -158.43 52.36
N ASP A 54 34.70 -159.22 52.75
CA ASP A 54 34.86 -160.66 53.06
C ASP A 54 33.47 -161.30 53.13
N THR A 55 33.30 -162.47 52.51
CA THR A 55 32.01 -163.18 52.39
C THR A 55 31.86 -164.26 53.46
N PRO A 56 30.90 -164.15 54.39
CA PRO A 56 30.50 -165.25 55.27
C PRO A 56 29.57 -166.23 54.53
N THR A 57 29.70 -167.51 54.83
CA THR A 57 28.99 -168.59 54.15
C THR A 57 27.49 -168.62 54.50
N ALA A 58 26.65 -169.07 53.57
CA ALA A 58 25.19 -168.98 53.66
C ALA A 58 24.52 -169.66 54.87
N SER A 59 25.22 -170.55 55.60
CA SER A 59 24.72 -171.15 56.84
C SER A 59 24.84 -170.20 58.04
N ASP A 60 25.94 -169.44 58.13
CA ASP A 60 26.19 -168.51 59.23
C ASP A 60 25.30 -167.27 59.09
N VAL A 61 25.13 -166.81 57.84
CA VAL A 61 24.15 -165.77 57.50
C VAL A 61 22.74 -166.17 57.95
N ARG A 62 22.34 -167.44 57.83
CA ARG A 62 20.97 -167.88 58.19
C ARG A 62 20.70 -167.79 59.69
N LYS A 63 21.61 -168.29 60.53
CA LYS A 63 21.48 -168.19 61.99
C LYS A 63 21.56 -166.74 62.47
N HIS A 64 22.46 -165.94 61.88
CA HIS A 64 22.58 -164.54 62.23
C HIS A 64 21.39 -163.69 61.75
N PHE A 65 20.70 -164.12 60.68
CA PHE A 65 19.42 -163.54 60.25
C PHE A 65 18.28 -163.91 61.19
N GLU A 66 18.15 -165.17 61.62
CA GLU A 66 17.06 -165.58 62.51
C GLU A 66 17.14 -164.85 63.87
N SER A 67 18.32 -164.79 64.52
CA SER A 67 18.49 -164.00 65.75
C SER A 67 18.44 -162.48 65.50
N GLY A 68 19.05 -161.99 64.42
CA GLY A 68 19.04 -160.56 64.09
C GLY A 68 17.66 -160.00 63.73
N ILE A 69 16.74 -160.86 63.23
CA ILE A 69 15.34 -160.49 63.02
C ILE A 69 14.60 -160.41 64.37
N GLU A 70 14.86 -161.30 65.33
CA GLU A 70 14.26 -161.19 66.67
C GLU A 70 14.75 -159.94 67.42
N ASP A 71 16.05 -159.65 67.40
CA ASP A 71 16.62 -158.45 68.05
C ASP A 71 16.11 -157.15 67.40
N PHE A 72 16.13 -157.05 66.06
CA PHE A 72 15.64 -155.86 65.33
C PHE A 72 14.13 -155.62 65.53
N LEU A 73 13.34 -156.68 65.70
CA LEU A 73 11.90 -156.56 65.97
C LEU A 73 11.57 -156.25 67.43
N GLN A 74 12.55 -156.29 68.35
CA GLN A 74 12.41 -155.77 69.72
C GLN A 74 12.91 -154.33 69.87
N GLU A 75 13.98 -153.91 69.18
CA GLU A 75 14.55 -152.56 69.37
C GLU A 75 13.78 -151.43 68.65
N ASP A 76 13.08 -151.67 67.54
CA ASP A 76 12.35 -150.63 66.78
C ASP A 76 10.82 -150.64 67.02
N SER A 77 10.41 -150.84 68.29
CA SER A 77 9.01 -150.82 68.70
C SER A 77 8.45 -149.39 68.82
N GLY A 78 8.51 -148.60 67.73
CA GLY A 78 8.08 -147.20 67.70
C GLY A 78 8.44 -146.43 66.43
N SER A 79 8.15 -146.93 65.23
CA SER A 79 6.79 -146.79 64.69
C SER A 79 6.60 -147.47 63.31
N GLY A 80 5.55 -148.28 63.17
CA GLY A 80 5.05 -148.78 61.87
C GLY A 80 5.04 -150.30 61.67
N LEU A 81 5.94 -151.05 62.32
CA LEU A 81 6.06 -152.50 62.13
C LEU A 81 4.91 -153.34 62.74
N GLY A 82 4.05 -152.75 63.57
CA GLY A 82 2.90 -153.42 64.20
C GLY A 82 1.86 -154.03 63.22
N HIS A 83 1.89 -153.66 61.93
CA HIS A 83 1.02 -154.28 60.91
C HIS A 83 1.55 -155.59 60.31
N PHE A 84 2.79 -155.99 60.59
CA PHE A 84 3.40 -157.18 59.99
C PHE A 84 2.88 -158.47 60.60
N TRP A 85 2.76 -158.52 61.92
CA TRP A 85 2.34 -159.71 62.68
C TRP A 85 0.88 -160.12 62.48
N ASN A 86 0.04 -159.24 61.91
CA ASN A 86 -1.38 -159.50 61.65
C ASN A 86 -1.68 -159.86 60.18
N ARG A 87 -0.66 -160.07 59.34
CA ARG A 87 -0.81 -160.59 57.97
C ARG A 87 -0.29 -162.03 57.92
N LYS A 88 -0.97 -162.89 57.15
CA LYS A 88 -0.69 -164.34 57.10
C LYS A 88 0.73 -164.69 56.61
N GLU A 89 1.46 -163.74 56.01
CA GLU A 89 2.83 -163.91 55.49
C GLU A 89 3.68 -162.63 55.78
N PRO A 90 4.34 -162.54 56.96
CA PRO A 90 5.07 -161.33 57.37
C PRO A 90 6.25 -160.95 56.46
N LEU A 91 6.92 -161.95 55.87
CA LEU A 91 8.08 -161.75 54.97
C LEU A 91 7.71 -160.98 53.69
N GLN A 92 6.51 -161.20 53.14
CA GLN A 92 6.09 -160.53 51.90
C GLN A 92 5.91 -159.02 52.12
N ALA A 93 5.33 -158.63 53.27
CA ALA A 93 5.21 -157.23 53.66
C ALA A 93 6.57 -156.53 53.81
N LEU A 94 7.63 -157.26 54.21
CA LEU A 94 8.98 -156.71 54.37
C LEU A 94 9.64 -156.43 53.02
N PHE A 95 9.44 -157.32 52.05
CA PHE A 95 9.89 -157.09 50.68
C PHE A 95 9.16 -155.92 50.01
N ASP A 96 7.85 -155.77 50.23
CA ASP A 96 7.08 -154.67 49.66
C ASP A 96 7.41 -153.31 50.32
N TRP A 97 7.59 -153.26 51.66
CA TRP A 97 8.15 -152.07 52.33
C TRP A 97 9.57 -151.75 51.84
N GLY A 98 10.44 -152.75 51.71
CA GLY A 98 11.78 -152.59 51.17
C GLY A 98 11.81 -152.12 49.70
N ARG A 99 10.77 -152.41 48.91
CA ARG A 99 10.58 -151.81 47.57
C ARG A 99 10.12 -150.35 47.67
N GLN A 100 9.18 -150.05 48.56
CA GLN A 100 8.69 -148.69 48.78
C GLN A 100 9.80 -147.74 49.23
N ILE A 101 10.59 -148.11 50.25
CA ILE A 101 11.73 -147.31 50.72
C ILE A 101 12.78 -147.09 49.62
N ARG A 102 13.04 -148.09 48.76
CA ARG A 102 13.92 -147.90 47.59
C ARG A 102 13.32 -146.98 46.54
N HIS A 103 12.01 -146.98 46.36
CA HIS A 103 11.33 -146.07 45.43
C HIS A 103 11.31 -144.64 45.95
N GLU A 104 10.97 -144.43 47.23
CA GLU A 104 11.02 -143.13 47.90
C GLU A 104 12.44 -142.57 47.94
N LYS A 105 13.46 -143.41 48.22
CA LYS A 105 14.86 -143.01 48.12
C LYS A 105 15.22 -142.55 46.71
N ARG A 106 14.88 -143.31 45.65
CA ARG A 106 15.16 -142.89 44.26
C ARG A 106 14.45 -141.59 43.92
N LYS A 107 13.19 -141.43 44.34
CA LYS A 107 12.44 -140.20 44.12
C LYS A 107 13.09 -139.01 44.82
N ALA A 108 13.55 -139.18 46.06
CA ALA A 108 14.30 -138.14 46.77
C ALA A 108 15.66 -137.84 46.10
N GLU A 109 16.34 -138.84 45.54
CA GLU A 109 17.57 -138.66 44.74
C GLU A 109 17.27 -137.94 43.41
N GLU A 110 16.16 -138.23 42.73
CA GLU A 110 15.69 -137.55 41.52
C GLU A 110 15.27 -136.09 41.80
N ASP A 111 14.51 -135.85 42.87
CA ASP A 111 14.11 -134.51 43.33
C ASP A 111 15.33 -133.68 43.73
N LEU A 112 16.29 -134.27 44.46
CA LEU A 112 17.55 -133.61 44.84
C LEU A 112 18.41 -133.29 43.61
N ASN A 113 18.57 -134.24 42.68
CA ASN A 113 19.29 -133.99 41.42
C ASN A 113 18.61 -132.88 40.59
N THR A 114 17.28 -132.80 40.60
CA THR A 114 16.52 -131.74 39.94
C THR A 114 16.76 -130.38 40.61
N GLN A 115 16.79 -130.33 41.95
CA GLN A 115 17.14 -129.12 42.69
C GLN A 115 18.59 -128.68 42.45
N VAL A 116 19.55 -129.61 42.41
CA VAL A 116 20.96 -129.33 42.11
C VAL A 116 21.12 -128.79 40.69
N ALA A 117 20.42 -129.36 39.70
CA ALA A 117 20.41 -128.85 38.33
C ALA A 117 19.78 -127.46 38.21
N ALA A 118 18.67 -127.21 38.93
CA ALA A 118 18.04 -125.88 39.00
C ALA A 118 18.96 -124.85 39.66
N TYR A 119 19.63 -125.20 40.75
CA TYR A 119 20.59 -124.33 41.43
C TYR A 119 21.82 -124.04 40.56
N SER A 120 22.37 -125.04 39.88
CA SER A 120 23.46 -124.85 38.90
C SER A 120 23.03 -123.90 37.77
N THR A 121 21.80 -124.02 37.28
CA THR A 121 21.24 -123.12 36.26
C THR A 121 21.10 -121.68 36.78
N GLN A 122 20.71 -121.49 38.05
CA GLN A 122 20.67 -120.17 38.68
C GLN A 122 22.08 -119.58 38.89
N VAL A 123 23.08 -120.39 39.24
CA VAL A 123 24.48 -119.96 39.34
C VAL A 123 24.99 -119.49 37.97
N ASP A 124 24.74 -120.24 36.90
CA ASP A 124 25.11 -119.84 35.52
C ASP A 124 24.40 -118.55 35.08
N GLN A 125 23.14 -118.36 35.45
CA GLN A 125 22.39 -117.12 35.19
C GLN A 125 22.99 -115.94 35.97
N ASN A 126 23.31 -116.13 37.25
CA ASN A 126 23.95 -115.11 38.07
C ASN A 126 25.35 -114.74 37.55
N GLU A 127 26.14 -115.71 37.07
CA GLU A 127 27.44 -115.44 36.46
C GLU A 127 27.29 -114.65 35.14
N LYS A 128 26.31 -114.99 34.31
CA LYS A 128 25.96 -114.22 33.09
C LYS A 128 25.51 -112.80 33.42
N LEU A 129 24.66 -112.61 34.43
CA LEU A 129 24.24 -111.29 34.91
C LEU A 129 25.43 -110.50 35.47
N GLN A 130 26.31 -111.12 36.26
CA GLN A 130 27.50 -110.46 36.79
C GLN A 130 28.46 -110.02 35.65
N LYS A 131 28.65 -110.86 34.62
CA LYS A 131 29.40 -110.50 33.41
C LYS A 131 28.74 -109.33 32.67
N ARG A 132 27.41 -109.32 32.53
CA ARG A 132 26.66 -108.21 31.92
C ARG A 132 26.76 -106.91 32.72
N CYS A 133 26.66 -106.95 34.06
CA CYS A 133 26.85 -105.78 34.91
C CYS A 133 28.28 -105.22 34.82
N LYS A 134 29.30 -106.08 34.78
CA LYS A 134 30.69 -105.68 34.54
C LYS A 134 30.88 -105.02 33.17
N GLN A 135 30.19 -105.50 32.13
CA GLN A 135 30.24 -104.89 30.80
C GLN A 135 29.53 -103.52 30.79
N LEU A 136 28.28 -103.44 31.26
CA LEU A 136 27.52 -102.18 31.34
C LEU A 136 28.24 -101.11 32.18
N SER A 137 28.99 -101.51 33.22
CA SER A 137 29.82 -100.59 34.00
C SER A 137 31.01 -100.04 33.22
N LYS A 138 31.57 -100.78 32.25
CA LYS A 138 32.62 -100.29 31.34
C LYS A 138 32.02 -99.38 30.27
N ASP A 139 30.93 -99.81 29.65
CA ASP A 139 30.23 -99.04 28.61
C ASP A 139 29.77 -97.67 29.17
N LYS A 140 29.24 -97.66 30.40
CA LYS A 140 28.91 -96.42 31.11
C LYS A 140 30.14 -95.51 31.31
N ALA A 141 31.26 -96.05 31.78
CA ALA A 141 32.46 -95.25 32.00
C ALA A 141 33.04 -94.67 30.70
N GLN A 142 32.95 -95.42 29.59
CA GLN A 142 33.33 -94.94 28.26
C GLN A 142 32.40 -93.80 27.79
N LEU A 143 31.08 -93.96 27.93
CA LEU A 143 30.12 -92.91 27.58
C LEU A 143 30.26 -91.65 28.45
N GLU A 144 30.59 -91.79 29.74
CA GLU A 144 30.88 -90.66 30.63
C GLU A 144 32.17 -89.93 30.20
N GLU A 145 33.19 -90.66 29.73
CA GLU A 145 34.41 -90.07 29.17
C GLU A 145 34.14 -89.35 27.83
N GLU A 146 33.40 -89.96 26.91
CA GLU A 146 33.01 -89.35 25.64
C GLU A 146 32.15 -88.10 25.85
N LEU A 147 31.19 -88.14 26.77
CA LEU A 147 30.36 -86.99 27.15
C LEU A 147 31.22 -85.86 27.74
N SER A 148 32.23 -86.20 28.56
CA SER A 148 33.17 -85.22 29.13
C SER A 148 34.03 -84.54 28.04
N ARG A 149 34.55 -85.32 27.09
CA ARG A 149 35.31 -84.81 25.92
C ARG A 149 34.43 -83.90 25.07
N ALA A 150 33.25 -84.37 24.63
CA ALA A 150 32.31 -83.56 23.85
C ALA A 150 31.87 -82.27 24.58
N SER A 151 31.67 -82.34 25.90
CA SER A 151 31.37 -81.16 26.73
C SER A 151 32.55 -80.20 26.87
N SER A 152 33.79 -80.67 26.75
CA SER A 152 34.98 -79.82 26.68
C SER A 152 35.08 -79.13 25.32
N ASP A 153 34.89 -79.87 24.23
CA ASP A 153 34.96 -79.34 22.87
C ASP A 153 33.86 -78.31 22.60
N LEU A 154 32.64 -78.58 23.04
CA LEU A 154 31.52 -77.63 22.95
C LEU A 154 31.81 -76.34 23.74
N ARG A 155 32.45 -76.43 24.90
CA ARG A 155 32.92 -75.25 25.67
C ARG A 155 34.05 -74.50 24.95
N SER A 156 34.94 -75.19 24.24
CA SER A 156 36.01 -74.60 23.44
C SER A 156 35.45 -73.84 22.22
N ILE A 157 34.54 -74.46 21.47
CA ILE A 157 33.84 -73.87 20.32
C ILE A 157 33.02 -72.65 20.76
N ASN A 158 32.25 -72.75 21.85
CA ASN A 158 31.47 -71.61 22.37
C ASN A 158 32.31 -70.43 22.86
N ARG A 159 33.58 -70.66 23.26
CA ARG A 159 34.53 -69.56 23.52
C ARG A 159 34.94 -68.90 22.21
N LYS A 160 35.42 -69.67 21.23
CA LYS A 160 35.81 -69.15 19.90
C LYS A 160 34.69 -68.36 19.23
N HIS A 161 33.47 -68.90 19.16
CA HIS A 161 32.33 -68.19 18.59
C HIS A 161 31.99 -66.91 19.37
N ARG A 162 32.14 -66.87 20.70
CA ARG A 162 31.94 -65.65 21.48
C ARG A 162 33.00 -64.61 21.13
N ASP A 163 34.25 -65.01 21.01
CA ASP A 163 35.37 -64.13 20.69
C ASP A 163 35.23 -63.57 19.26
N GLU A 164 34.88 -64.43 18.28
CA GLU A 164 34.53 -64.04 16.90
C GLU A 164 33.36 -63.05 16.86
N ILE A 165 32.28 -63.31 17.61
CA ILE A 165 31.13 -62.38 17.72
C ILE A 165 31.57 -61.02 18.31
N THR A 166 32.45 -61.00 19.32
CA THR A 166 32.96 -59.73 19.86
C THR A 166 33.86 -58.98 18.87
N GLN A 167 34.71 -59.70 18.13
CA GLN A 167 35.56 -59.12 17.08
C GLN A 167 34.72 -58.54 15.93
N ILE A 168 33.72 -59.28 15.44
CA ILE A 168 32.80 -58.82 14.38
C ILE A 168 32.01 -57.59 14.85
N LYS A 169 31.49 -57.60 16.10
CA LYS A 169 30.81 -56.44 16.68
C LYS A 169 31.71 -55.21 16.75
N LEU A 170 32.96 -55.38 17.18
CA LEU A 170 33.93 -54.29 17.24
C LEU A 170 34.20 -53.71 15.85
N LEU A 171 34.57 -54.56 14.88
CA LEU A 171 34.83 -54.15 13.49
C LEU A 171 33.61 -53.44 12.86
N HIS A 172 32.40 -53.96 13.08
CA HIS A 172 31.16 -53.35 12.60
C HIS A 172 30.91 -51.98 13.26
N SER A 173 31.15 -51.84 14.56
CA SER A 173 31.01 -50.55 15.26
C SER A 173 32.01 -49.51 14.77
N THR A 174 33.26 -49.89 14.51
CA THR A 174 34.28 -49.00 13.93
C THR A 174 33.90 -48.58 12.51
N ALA A 175 33.48 -49.52 11.67
CA ALA A 175 33.07 -49.24 10.29
C ALA A 175 31.84 -48.32 10.22
N ILE A 176 30.86 -48.49 11.13
CA ILE A 176 29.73 -47.56 11.26
C ILE A 176 30.22 -46.17 11.69
N GLY A 177 31.07 -46.07 12.72
CA GLY A 177 31.61 -44.78 13.17
C GLY A 177 32.39 -44.02 12.10
N GLU A 178 33.16 -44.73 11.26
CA GLU A 178 33.83 -44.15 10.09
C GLU A 178 32.85 -43.72 8.99
N LEU A 179 31.81 -44.50 8.72
CA LEU A 179 30.79 -44.18 7.73
C LEU A 179 29.98 -42.95 8.15
N GLU A 180 29.52 -42.91 9.40
CA GLU A 180 28.83 -41.76 9.97
C GLU A 180 29.70 -40.50 9.95
N LYS A 181 31.00 -40.64 10.24
CA LYS A 181 31.93 -39.51 10.12
C LYS A 181 31.99 -39.01 8.68
N LYS A 182 32.22 -39.89 7.71
CA LYS A 182 32.22 -39.51 6.28
C LYS A 182 30.90 -38.88 5.83
N MET A 183 29.75 -39.35 6.35
CA MET A 183 28.46 -38.73 6.07
C MET A 183 28.34 -37.32 6.65
N ARG A 184 28.81 -37.08 7.89
CA ARG A 184 28.88 -35.74 8.48
C ARG A 184 29.83 -34.83 7.70
N ASP A 185 31.05 -35.27 7.43
CA ASP A 185 32.05 -34.52 6.66
C ASP A 185 31.51 -34.12 5.26
N VAL A 186 30.76 -35.02 4.59
CA VAL A 186 30.10 -34.76 3.31
C VAL A 186 28.91 -33.79 3.45
N GLN A 187 28.10 -33.92 4.50
CA GLN A 187 26.99 -33.02 4.77
C GLN A 187 27.48 -31.60 5.05
N GLU A 188 28.47 -31.42 5.94
CA GLU A 188 29.08 -30.12 6.24
C GLU A 188 29.66 -29.45 4.98
N ASN A 189 30.31 -30.23 4.11
CA ASN A 189 30.82 -29.73 2.83
C ASN A 189 29.70 -29.28 1.87
N TYR A 190 28.59 -30.03 1.77
CA TYR A 190 27.44 -29.61 0.96
C TYR A 190 26.71 -28.38 1.54
N GLU A 191 26.56 -28.31 2.86
CA GLU A 191 25.99 -27.15 3.55
C GLU A 191 26.85 -25.89 3.31
N GLY A 192 28.17 -26.01 3.39
CA GLY A 192 29.12 -24.94 3.04
C GLY A 192 28.97 -24.48 1.59
N ILE A 193 28.97 -25.41 0.62
CA ILE A 193 28.77 -25.07 -0.81
C ILE A 193 27.42 -24.36 -1.05
N ILE A 194 26.34 -24.81 -0.40
CA ILE A 194 25.01 -24.17 -0.49
C ILE A 194 25.03 -22.77 0.14
N GLN A 195 25.72 -22.59 1.27
CA GLN A 195 25.86 -21.30 1.92
C GLN A 195 26.68 -20.30 1.08
N ASP A 196 27.80 -20.73 0.50
CA ASP A 196 28.61 -19.93 -0.42
C ASP A 196 27.83 -19.54 -1.69
N GLN A 197 27.08 -20.48 -2.27
CA GLN A 197 26.18 -20.18 -3.40
C GLN A 197 25.11 -19.16 -3.02
N ARG A 198 24.48 -19.28 -1.84
CA ARG A 198 23.49 -18.30 -1.37
C ARG A 198 24.12 -16.91 -1.19
N ALA A 199 25.28 -16.82 -0.54
CA ALA A 199 25.99 -15.55 -0.37
C ALA A 199 26.38 -14.91 -1.72
N HIS A 200 26.81 -15.73 -2.69
CA HIS A 200 27.10 -15.26 -4.04
C HIS A 200 25.86 -14.76 -4.79
N TYR A 201 24.74 -15.50 -4.72
CA TYR A 201 23.46 -15.06 -5.32
C TYR A 201 22.89 -13.82 -4.64
N GLU A 202 22.98 -13.71 -3.32
CA GLU A 202 22.52 -12.53 -2.57
C GLU A 202 23.35 -11.29 -2.93
N SER A 203 24.68 -11.42 -2.97
CA SER A 203 25.60 -10.35 -3.40
C SER A 203 25.32 -9.90 -4.85
N THR A 204 25.25 -10.84 -5.80
CA THR A 204 24.98 -10.51 -7.21
C THR A 204 23.58 -9.93 -7.44
N MET A 205 22.55 -10.37 -6.70
CA MET A 205 21.23 -9.75 -6.72
C MET A 205 21.23 -8.34 -6.13
N GLN A 206 22.03 -8.09 -5.08
CA GLN A 206 22.20 -6.78 -4.47
C GLN A 206 22.92 -5.80 -5.40
N ASP A 207 23.98 -6.25 -6.09
CA ASP A 207 24.68 -5.49 -7.12
C ASP A 207 23.77 -5.16 -8.31
N GLN A 208 23.00 -6.13 -8.81
CA GLN A 208 22.01 -5.90 -9.88
C GLN A 208 20.93 -4.91 -9.45
N LYS A 209 20.44 -4.99 -8.21
CA LYS A 209 19.47 -4.05 -7.65
C LYS A 209 20.07 -2.63 -7.54
N ALA A 210 21.31 -2.50 -7.09
CA ALA A 210 22.01 -1.22 -7.02
C ALA A 210 22.23 -0.62 -8.42
N ALA A 211 22.63 -1.43 -9.40
CA ALA A 211 22.81 -1.01 -10.79
C ALA A 211 21.48 -0.62 -11.48
N LEU A 212 20.37 -1.29 -11.15
CA LEU A 212 19.04 -0.91 -11.63
C LEU A 212 18.55 0.40 -11.00
N LEU A 213 18.76 0.60 -9.69
CA LEU A 213 18.44 1.86 -9.02
C LEU A 213 19.24 3.03 -9.61
N GLY A 214 20.56 2.89 -9.78
CA GLY A 214 21.38 3.92 -10.41
C GLY A 214 20.92 4.28 -11.83
N ARG A 215 20.52 3.29 -12.64
CA ARG A 215 19.93 3.55 -13.97
C ARG A 215 18.57 4.27 -13.92
N MET A 216 17.76 4.00 -12.88
CA MET A 216 16.51 4.72 -12.68
C MET A 216 16.75 6.17 -12.26
N ASP A 217 17.71 6.40 -11.36
CA ASP A 217 18.12 7.74 -10.91
C ASP A 217 18.69 8.57 -12.08
N ASP A 218 19.60 7.98 -12.88
CA ASP A 218 20.14 8.58 -14.12
C ASP A 218 19.02 8.95 -15.11
N GLN A 219 18.00 8.09 -15.24
CA GLN A 219 16.86 8.31 -16.12
C GLN A 219 15.91 9.39 -15.59
N GLU A 220 15.68 9.45 -14.28
CA GLU A 220 14.88 10.51 -13.64
C GLU A 220 15.57 11.87 -13.78
N GLU A 221 16.89 11.95 -13.55
CA GLU A 221 17.66 13.17 -13.78
C GLU A 221 17.60 13.61 -15.25
N LYS A 222 17.72 12.68 -16.19
CA LYS A 222 17.58 12.98 -17.63
C LYS A 222 16.19 13.51 -17.97
N HIS A 223 15.11 12.88 -17.49
CA HIS A 223 13.75 13.36 -17.69
C HIS A 223 13.51 14.74 -17.07
N LYS A 224 14.06 15.00 -15.88
CA LYS A 224 13.98 16.29 -15.20
C LYS A 224 14.71 17.39 -15.97
N ASN A 225 15.86 17.08 -16.57
CA ASN A 225 16.59 17.99 -17.44
C ASN A 225 15.82 18.26 -18.75
N GLU A 226 15.29 17.22 -19.41
CA GLU A 226 14.43 17.36 -20.60
C GLU A 226 13.16 18.21 -20.29
N GLN A 227 12.54 18.02 -19.12
CA GLN A 227 11.40 18.80 -18.67
C GLN A 227 11.76 20.27 -18.41
N ASN A 228 12.91 20.54 -17.77
CA ASN A 228 13.40 21.90 -17.54
C ASN A 228 13.68 22.63 -18.86
N ASP A 229 14.31 21.96 -19.83
CA ASP A 229 14.54 22.53 -21.16
C ASP A 229 13.23 22.75 -21.92
N LEU A 230 12.25 21.85 -21.81
CA LEU A 230 10.93 22.03 -22.40
C LEU A 230 10.20 23.24 -21.79
N ILE A 231 10.25 23.41 -20.46
CA ILE A 231 9.68 24.57 -19.75
C ILE A 231 10.38 25.86 -20.19
N LYS A 232 11.71 25.85 -20.30
CA LYS A 232 12.52 26.99 -20.74
C LYS A 232 12.19 27.40 -22.19
N ASN A 233 12.08 26.42 -23.09
CA ASN A 233 11.70 26.61 -24.49
C ASN A 233 10.23 27.04 -24.64
N HIS A 234 9.32 26.53 -23.81
CA HIS A 234 7.94 26.99 -23.77
C HIS A 234 7.84 28.43 -23.26
N LYS A 235 8.61 28.80 -22.24
CA LYS A 235 8.67 30.18 -21.72
C LYS A 235 9.23 31.17 -22.73
N SER A 236 10.31 30.83 -23.44
CA SER A 236 10.84 31.68 -24.52
C SER A 236 9.83 31.80 -25.69
N SER A 237 9.18 30.70 -26.08
CA SER A 237 8.12 30.71 -27.09
C SER A 237 6.94 31.59 -26.67
N MET A 238 6.48 31.49 -25.42
CA MET A 238 5.40 32.32 -24.88
C MET A 238 5.78 33.80 -24.87
N THR A 239 6.94 34.19 -24.35
CA THR A 239 7.37 35.61 -24.40
C THR A 239 7.52 36.14 -25.83
N THR A 240 7.88 35.29 -26.79
CA THR A 240 7.93 35.66 -28.21
C THR A 240 6.51 35.87 -28.77
N LEU A 241 5.57 34.99 -28.42
CA LEU A 241 4.16 35.07 -28.83
C LEU A 241 3.45 36.27 -28.20
N GLU A 242 3.67 36.54 -26.91
CA GLU A 242 3.14 37.71 -26.19
C GLU A 242 3.65 39.01 -26.81
N ASN A 243 4.93 39.10 -27.14
CA ASN A 243 5.50 40.27 -27.82
C ASN A 243 4.92 40.43 -29.23
N SER A 244 4.79 39.34 -30.00
CA SER A 244 4.14 39.35 -31.32
C SER A 244 2.69 39.84 -31.22
N HIS A 245 1.90 39.28 -30.31
CA HIS A 245 0.51 39.65 -30.08
C HIS A 245 0.37 41.11 -29.57
N LYS A 246 1.31 41.60 -28.76
CA LYS A 246 1.37 43.02 -28.35
C LYS A 246 1.66 43.94 -29.53
N ILE A 247 2.56 43.54 -30.44
CA ILE A 247 2.86 44.29 -31.68
C ILE A 247 1.64 44.29 -32.61
N GLU A 248 1.00 43.15 -32.85
CA GLU A 248 -0.21 43.07 -33.68
C GLU A 248 -1.38 43.84 -33.07
N ARG A 249 -1.60 43.74 -31.74
CA ARG A 249 -2.62 44.53 -31.05
C ARG A 249 -2.36 46.03 -31.19
N ASN A 250 -1.13 46.48 -31.01
CA ASN A 250 -0.78 47.89 -31.18
C ASN A 250 -0.93 48.35 -32.65
N LYS A 251 -0.60 47.48 -33.61
CA LYS A 251 -0.82 47.72 -35.05
C LYS A 251 -2.31 47.81 -35.40
N LEU A 252 -3.13 46.92 -34.87
CA LEU A 252 -4.59 46.92 -35.04
C LEU A 252 -5.23 48.13 -34.37
N ILE A 253 -4.78 48.52 -33.17
CA ILE A 253 -5.21 49.78 -32.52
C ILE A 253 -4.81 50.98 -33.36
N GLY A 254 -3.58 51.03 -33.88
CA GLY A 254 -3.14 52.09 -34.79
C GLY A 254 -3.97 52.13 -36.08
N GLN A 255 -4.26 50.98 -36.69
CA GLN A 255 -5.10 50.88 -37.88
C GLN A 255 -6.56 51.26 -37.61
N LEU A 256 -7.12 50.92 -36.44
CA LEU A 256 -8.47 51.34 -36.03
C LEU A 256 -8.55 52.83 -35.70
N LEU A 257 -7.49 53.42 -35.16
CA LEU A 257 -7.41 54.86 -34.89
C LEU A 257 -7.17 55.70 -36.16
N VAL A 258 -6.59 55.11 -37.22
CA VAL A 258 -6.29 55.78 -38.50
C VAL A 258 -7.34 55.52 -39.58
N ASN A 259 -8.09 54.41 -39.53
CA ASN A 259 -9.13 54.07 -40.52
C ASN A 259 -10.57 54.40 -40.07
N GLN A 260 -10.75 55.13 -38.97
CA GLN A 260 -12.05 55.73 -38.68
C GLN A 260 -12.20 56.99 -39.53
N GLU A 261 -13.21 57.05 -40.40
CA GLU A 261 -13.68 58.31 -40.95
C GLU A 261 -13.92 59.26 -39.78
N ASP A 262 -13.26 60.42 -39.75
CA ASP A 262 -13.29 61.33 -38.59
C ASP A 262 -14.72 61.85 -38.27
N ASN A 263 -15.65 61.64 -39.20
CA ASN A 263 -17.07 61.92 -39.14
C ASN A 263 -17.92 60.85 -38.43
N GLN A 264 -17.31 59.87 -37.77
CA GLN A 264 -17.99 58.86 -36.96
C GLN A 264 -17.89 59.15 -35.45
N GLU A 265 -18.75 58.50 -34.66
CA GLU A 265 -18.79 58.58 -33.19
C GLU A 265 -17.43 58.14 -32.61
N TRP A 266 -16.77 58.99 -31.84
CA TRP A 266 -15.52 58.60 -31.18
C TRP A 266 -15.75 57.42 -30.21
N PRO A 267 -14.91 56.37 -30.26
CA PRO A 267 -14.94 55.33 -29.26
C PRO A 267 -14.59 55.89 -27.87
N ASP A 268 -15.11 55.28 -26.81
CA ASP A 268 -14.97 55.77 -25.44
C ASP A 268 -13.52 56.02 -25.02
N ASP A 269 -12.56 55.23 -25.53
CA ASP A 269 -11.12 55.44 -25.31
C ASP A 269 -10.56 56.72 -25.98
N LYS A 270 -11.01 57.06 -27.20
CA LYS A 270 -10.61 58.30 -27.91
C LYS A 270 -11.23 59.52 -27.21
N LEU A 271 -12.50 59.44 -26.83
CA LEU A 271 -13.20 60.48 -26.07
C LEU A 271 -12.54 60.72 -24.70
N LYS A 272 -12.16 59.63 -24.00
CA LYS A 272 -11.41 59.68 -22.74
C LYS A 272 -10.04 60.31 -22.89
N ALA A 273 -9.27 59.92 -23.91
CA ALA A 273 -7.95 60.49 -24.16
C ALA A 273 -8.02 62.00 -24.42
N ARG A 274 -8.97 62.44 -25.26
CA ARG A 274 -9.20 63.86 -25.57
C ARG A 274 -9.70 64.66 -24.36
N PHE A 275 -10.56 64.08 -23.53
CA PHE A 275 -10.98 64.73 -22.29
C PHE A 275 -9.82 64.89 -21.28
N LEU A 276 -8.93 63.90 -21.19
CA LEU A 276 -7.71 63.99 -20.38
C LEU A 276 -6.70 65.00 -20.95
N GLU A 277 -6.64 65.17 -22.28
CA GLU A 277 -5.85 66.20 -22.94
C GLU A 277 -6.37 67.61 -22.61
N LEU A 278 -7.68 67.84 -22.67
CA LEU A 278 -8.31 69.09 -22.21
C LEU A 278 -8.01 69.37 -20.74
N HIS A 279 -8.11 68.36 -19.89
CA HIS A 279 -7.74 68.44 -18.47
C HIS A 279 -6.26 68.78 -18.25
N ARG A 280 -5.37 68.29 -19.12
CA ARG A 280 -3.94 68.65 -19.08
C ARG A 280 -3.72 70.11 -19.48
N LEU A 281 -4.44 70.61 -20.48
CA LEU A 281 -4.37 72.01 -20.91
C LEU A 281 -4.87 72.96 -19.82
N VAL A 282 -6.04 72.72 -19.22
CA VAL A 282 -6.54 73.52 -18.09
C VAL A 282 -5.58 73.48 -16.89
N ASN A 283 -4.95 72.34 -16.63
CA ASN A 283 -3.91 72.22 -15.60
C ASN A 283 -2.61 72.97 -15.95
N SER A 284 -2.26 73.11 -17.23
CA SER A 284 -1.11 73.88 -17.70
C SER A 284 -1.35 75.38 -17.51
N ILE A 285 -2.51 75.86 -18.01
CA ILE A 285 -2.97 77.26 -17.89
C ILE A 285 -2.97 77.71 -16.43
N ALA A 286 -3.59 76.92 -15.56
CA ALA A 286 -3.69 77.20 -14.13
C ALA A 286 -2.49 76.68 -13.29
N SER A 287 -1.34 76.35 -13.90
CA SER A 287 -0.21 75.75 -13.18
C SER A 287 0.34 76.69 -12.08
N PRO A 288 0.59 76.19 -10.84
CA PRO A 288 1.17 77.00 -9.77
C PRO A 288 2.61 77.46 -10.05
N GLN A 289 3.25 76.92 -11.10
CA GLN A 289 4.58 77.36 -11.56
C GLN A 289 4.52 78.65 -12.38
N ARG A 290 3.33 79.05 -12.89
CA ARG A 290 3.16 80.29 -13.65
C ARG A 290 3.06 81.49 -12.71
N LEU A 291 4.19 82.20 -12.57
CA LEU A 291 4.31 83.39 -11.72
C LEU A 291 3.34 84.51 -12.10
N GLU A 292 2.95 84.57 -13.38
CA GLU A 292 1.93 85.50 -13.92
C GLU A 292 0.62 85.46 -13.11
N PHE A 293 0.19 84.29 -12.64
CA PHE A 293 -1.08 84.09 -11.93
C PHE A 293 -0.92 83.95 -10.40
N LYS A 294 0.24 84.32 -9.85
CA LYS A 294 0.50 84.29 -8.41
C LYS A 294 -0.07 85.54 -7.75
N ILE A 295 -1.28 85.41 -7.19
CA ILE A 295 -1.96 86.49 -6.46
C ILE A 295 -1.16 86.86 -5.19
N PRO A 296 -0.74 88.13 -5.01
CA PRO A 296 -0.03 88.58 -3.81
C PRO A 296 -0.90 88.45 -2.55
N PRO A 297 -0.29 88.20 -1.37
CA PRO A 297 -1.03 88.00 -0.13
C PRO A 297 -1.85 89.22 0.30
N ASP A 298 -1.45 90.43 -0.10
CA ASP A 298 -2.09 91.70 0.30
C ASP A 298 -2.98 92.31 -0.79
N ALA A 299 -3.20 91.59 -1.90
CA ALA A 299 -4.07 92.06 -2.98
C ALA A 299 -5.54 92.11 -2.52
N GLN A 300 -6.23 93.21 -2.82
CA GLN A 300 -7.68 93.30 -2.67
C GLN A 300 -8.34 92.59 -3.86
N ILE A 301 -9.01 91.46 -3.59
CA ILE A 301 -9.62 90.62 -4.62
C ILE A 301 -11.09 91.03 -4.76
N GLY A 302 -11.43 91.62 -5.91
CA GLY A 302 -12.80 91.99 -6.24
C GLY A 302 -13.66 90.78 -6.64
N PRO A 303 -15.01 90.94 -6.64
CA PRO A 303 -15.94 89.86 -7.02
C PRO A 303 -15.80 89.40 -8.49
N GLU A 304 -15.15 90.20 -9.33
CA GLU A 304 -14.82 89.84 -10.72
C GLU A 304 -13.73 88.76 -10.82
N VAL A 305 -12.80 88.73 -9.85
CA VAL A 305 -11.68 87.77 -9.81
C VAL A 305 -12.00 86.55 -8.95
N ASP A 306 -12.82 86.72 -7.91
CA ASP A 306 -13.34 85.63 -7.07
C ASP A 306 -14.88 85.61 -7.05
N PRO A 307 -15.54 85.19 -8.14
CA PRO A 307 -17.00 85.14 -8.23
C PRO A 307 -17.65 84.06 -7.34
N VAL A 308 -16.85 83.22 -6.66
CA VAL A 308 -17.32 82.08 -5.85
C VAL A 308 -17.05 82.29 -4.35
N GLY A 309 -16.33 83.35 -3.96
CA GLY A 309 -15.95 83.58 -2.55
C GLY A 309 -14.96 82.53 -2.03
N PHE A 310 -14.06 82.06 -2.90
CA PHE A 310 -13.04 81.08 -2.60
C PHE A 310 -12.00 81.59 -1.59
N PHE A 311 -11.48 82.82 -1.74
CA PHE A 311 -10.44 83.37 -0.85
C PHE A 311 -10.90 83.70 0.57
N PRO A 312 -12.14 84.16 0.81
CA PRO A 312 -12.72 84.19 2.17
C PRO A 312 -12.80 82.81 2.85
N THR A 313 -12.92 81.74 2.06
CA THR A 313 -13.23 80.38 2.54
C THR A 313 -11.99 79.48 2.66
N TYR A 314 -10.98 79.68 1.81
CA TYR A 314 -9.78 78.85 1.72
C TYR A 314 -8.49 79.66 1.85
N ALA A 315 -7.48 79.07 2.49
CA ALA A 315 -6.22 79.75 2.82
C ALA A 315 -5.48 80.30 1.56
N ARG A 316 -4.93 81.52 1.71
CA ARG A 316 -4.10 82.19 0.70
C ARG A 316 -2.95 81.29 0.24
N GLY A 317 -2.72 81.22 -1.07
CA GLY A 317 -1.71 80.35 -1.71
C GLY A 317 -2.28 79.27 -2.64
N ARG A 318 -3.60 79.03 -2.62
CA ARG A 318 -4.30 78.05 -3.46
C ARG A 318 -4.94 78.62 -4.74
N SER A 319 -4.41 79.73 -5.27
CA SER A 319 -5.00 80.44 -6.44
C SER A 319 -5.18 79.55 -7.68
N HIS A 320 -4.27 78.60 -7.91
CA HIS A 320 -4.38 77.63 -9.00
C HIS A 320 -5.68 76.82 -9.00
N TYR A 321 -6.23 76.48 -7.82
CA TYR A 321 -7.51 75.78 -7.75
C TYR A 321 -8.69 76.66 -8.13
N LEU A 322 -8.67 77.96 -7.77
CA LEU A 322 -9.68 78.92 -8.23
C LEU A 322 -9.61 79.09 -9.75
N LEU A 323 -8.42 79.29 -10.31
CA LEU A 323 -8.21 79.41 -11.76
C LEU A 323 -8.78 78.21 -12.53
N LYS A 324 -8.45 76.99 -12.10
CA LYS A 324 -9.04 75.76 -12.67
C LYS A 324 -10.56 75.76 -12.55
N ALA A 325 -11.11 76.10 -11.37
CA ALA A 325 -12.55 76.07 -11.13
C ALA A 325 -13.31 77.09 -12.00
N VAL A 326 -12.75 78.29 -12.21
CA VAL A 326 -13.35 79.32 -13.06
C VAL A 326 -13.24 78.96 -14.55
N ILE A 327 -12.08 78.48 -15.01
CA ILE A 327 -11.90 78.01 -16.40
C ILE A 327 -12.84 76.83 -16.70
N TRP A 328 -12.89 75.80 -15.85
CA TRP A 328 -13.86 74.71 -15.98
C TRP A 328 -15.31 75.20 -15.86
N GLY A 329 -15.56 76.22 -15.04
CA GLY A 329 -16.85 76.90 -14.94
C GLY A 329 -17.31 77.44 -16.28
N MET A 330 -16.47 78.25 -16.94
CA MET A 330 -16.73 78.87 -18.24
C MET A 330 -16.84 77.83 -19.37
N LEU A 331 -15.89 76.88 -19.45
CA LEU A 331 -15.93 75.81 -20.46
C LEU A 331 -17.19 74.96 -20.31
N GLN A 332 -17.62 74.66 -19.08
CA GLN A 332 -18.86 73.92 -18.86
C GLN A 332 -20.10 74.74 -19.18
N GLU A 333 -20.17 76.00 -18.76
CA GLU A 333 -21.30 76.90 -19.04
C GLU A 333 -21.56 77.01 -20.54
N HIS A 334 -20.50 77.21 -21.34
CA HIS A 334 -20.62 77.37 -22.78
C HIS A 334 -20.78 76.04 -23.53
N PHE A 335 -19.94 75.02 -23.28
CA PHE A 335 -19.89 73.82 -24.13
C PHE A 335 -20.67 72.61 -23.61
N PHE A 336 -20.80 72.46 -22.28
CA PHE A 336 -21.21 71.18 -21.66
C PHE A 336 -22.44 71.26 -20.74
N HIS A 337 -23.01 72.45 -20.55
CA HIS A 337 -24.20 72.67 -19.72
C HIS A 337 -25.47 72.19 -20.43
N VAL A 338 -25.57 72.44 -21.73
CA VAL A 338 -26.66 71.96 -22.58
C VAL A 338 -26.40 70.50 -22.95
N PRO A 339 -27.37 69.57 -22.78
CA PRO A 339 -27.15 68.16 -23.06
C PRO A 339 -26.92 67.89 -24.55
N PHE A 340 -26.43 66.70 -24.87
CA PHE A 340 -26.33 66.20 -26.24
C PHE A 340 -25.46 67.04 -27.19
N GLY A 341 -24.46 67.76 -26.66
CA GLY A 341 -23.48 68.51 -27.45
C GLY A 341 -23.94 69.85 -27.99
N PHE A 342 -25.20 70.26 -27.77
CA PHE A 342 -25.74 71.52 -28.30
C PHE A 342 -25.03 72.77 -27.76
N GLY A 343 -24.29 72.67 -26.64
CA GLY A 343 -23.41 73.74 -26.15
C GLY A 343 -22.25 74.09 -27.10
N ALA A 344 -21.89 73.23 -28.06
CA ALA A 344 -20.94 73.60 -29.13
C ALA A 344 -21.31 74.93 -29.82
N PHE A 345 -22.62 75.21 -29.94
CA PHE A 345 -23.16 76.41 -30.58
C PHE A 345 -23.31 77.61 -29.62
N GLY A 346 -23.25 77.39 -28.30
CA GLY A 346 -23.42 78.42 -27.25
C GLY A 346 -24.67 78.26 -26.37
N PRO A 347 -24.77 79.01 -25.26
CA PRO A 347 -25.82 78.80 -24.26
C PRO A 347 -27.17 79.51 -24.54
N GLU A 348 -27.18 80.70 -25.15
CA GLU A 348 -28.33 81.62 -25.06
C GLU A 348 -29.38 81.54 -26.18
N SER A 349 -29.11 80.90 -27.33
CA SER A 349 -29.92 81.11 -28.55
C SER A 349 -30.34 79.84 -29.32
N ILE A 350 -29.95 78.65 -28.84
CA ILE A 350 -29.92 77.44 -29.68
C ILE A 350 -31.05 76.44 -29.42
N GLN A 351 -31.60 76.38 -28.22
CA GLN A 351 -32.65 75.39 -27.88
C GLN A 351 -33.90 75.58 -28.77
N GLY A 352 -34.42 76.80 -28.85
CA GLY A 352 -35.56 77.12 -29.71
C GLY A 352 -35.27 76.91 -31.20
N GLY A 353 -34.12 77.38 -31.71
CA GLY A 353 -33.78 77.25 -33.13
C GLY A 353 -33.52 75.81 -33.60
N ILE A 354 -32.98 74.95 -32.72
CA ILE A 354 -32.79 73.52 -33.02
C ILE A 354 -34.10 72.74 -32.90
N LEU A 355 -34.94 73.04 -31.92
CA LEU A 355 -36.27 72.42 -31.82
C LEU A 355 -37.18 72.87 -32.98
N GLU A 356 -37.10 74.12 -33.42
CA GLU A 356 -37.75 74.61 -34.64
C GLU A 356 -37.26 73.86 -35.90
N ALA A 357 -35.94 73.74 -36.09
CA ALA A 357 -35.36 72.97 -37.19
C ALA A 357 -35.75 71.48 -37.17
N PHE A 358 -35.81 70.89 -35.98
CA PHE A 358 -36.27 69.50 -35.80
C PHE A 358 -37.76 69.35 -36.07
N ASN A 359 -38.62 70.23 -35.54
CA ASN A 359 -40.06 70.24 -35.79
C ASN A 359 -40.37 70.46 -37.28
N MET A 360 -39.61 71.32 -37.98
CA MET A 360 -39.72 71.53 -39.42
C MET A 360 -39.28 70.31 -40.24
N TRP A 361 -38.16 69.67 -39.87
CA TRP A 361 -37.78 68.39 -40.47
C TRP A 361 -38.85 67.31 -40.21
N ARG A 362 -39.40 67.27 -39.00
CA ARG A 362 -40.42 66.31 -38.60
C ARG A 362 -41.69 66.45 -39.43
N SER A 363 -42.20 67.68 -39.61
CA SER A 363 -43.42 67.93 -40.40
C SER A 363 -43.24 67.68 -41.90
N LEU A 364 -42.03 67.85 -42.44
CA LEU A 364 -41.72 67.55 -43.85
C LEU A 364 -41.61 66.05 -44.15
N PHE A 365 -41.12 65.24 -43.20
CA PHE A 365 -40.78 63.82 -43.44
C PHE A 365 -41.67 62.82 -42.68
N GLN A 366 -42.47 63.24 -41.71
CA GLN A 366 -43.49 62.41 -41.07
C GLN A 366 -44.87 62.89 -41.54
N HIS A 367 -45.45 62.21 -42.54
CA HIS A 367 -46.72 62.58 -43.19
C HIS A 367 -47.99 62.41 -42.29
N GLU A 368 -47.85 62.44 -40.98
CA GLU A 368 -48.98 62.38 -40.04
C GLU A 368 -49.57 63.78 -39.86
N SER A 369 -50.84 63.95 -40.23
CA SER A 369 -51.50 65.25 -40.38
C SER A 369 -51.78 66.02 -39.07
N ASN A 370 -51.35 65.49 -37.92
CA ASN A 370 -51.64 65.99 -36.57
C ASN A 370 -50.43 65.83 -35.61
N ILE A 371 -49.21 66.09 -36.09
CA ILE A 371 -48.05 66.20 -35.20
C ILE A 371 -48.09 67.56 -34.52
N GLU A 372 -48.49 67.59 -33.24
CA GLU A 372 -48.30 68.78 -32.40
C GLU A 372 -46.80 69.11 -32.29
N PRO A 373 -46.40 70.38 -32.40
CA PRO A 373 -45.01 70.78 -32.25
C PRO A 373 -44.54 70.47 -30.83
N ILE A 374 -43.34 69.87 -30.72
CA ILE A 374 -42.72 69.64 -29.42
C ILE A 374 -42.39 71.00 -28.80
N ASP A 375 -42.77 71.21 -27.54
CA ASP A 375 -42.55 72.46 -26.83
C ASP A 375 -41.05 72.84 -26.81
N ASN A 376 -40.78 74.13 -26.96
CA ASN A 376 -39.45 74.70 -27.18
C ASN A 376 -38.53 74.62 -25.95
N SER A 377 -38.98 74.03 -24.85
CA SER A 377 -38.29 74.01 -23.55
C SER A 377 -37.55 72.71 -23.24
N ASP A 378 -37.91 71.56 -23.85
CA ASP A 378 -37.41 70.25 -23.42
C ASP A 378 -36.62 69.46 -24.49
N LEU A 379 -35.30 69.42 -24.29
CA LEU A 379 -34.38 68.59 -25.09
C LEU A 379 -34.45 67.08 -24.74
N SER A 380 -35.29 66.65 -23.78
CA SER A 380 -35.49 65.22 -23.45
C SER A 380 -36.05 64.38 -24.60
N ILE A 381 -36.63 65.02 -25.64
CA ILE A 381 -37.04 64.33 -26.87
C ILE A 381 -35.85 63.60 -27.53
N PHE A 382 -34.64 64.17 -27.47
CA PHE A 382 -33.43 63.52 -28.00
C PHE A 382 -32.94 62.35 -27.14
N GLU A 383 -33.47 62.18 -25.93
CA GLU A 383 -33.24 61.01 -25.06
C GLU A 383 -34.27 59.90 -25.29
N SER A 384 -35.53 60.28 -25.47
CA SER A 384 -36.70 59.40 -25.51
C SER A 384 -37.07 58.93 -26.92
N ASP A 385 -36.95 59.78 -27.94
CA ASP A 385 -37.26 59.46 -29.34
C ASP A 385 -36.01 59.04 -30.14
N ARG A 386 -36.11 57.89 -30.81
CA ARG A 386 -35.02 57.30 -31.62
C ARG A 386 -34.78 58.07 -32.93
N LEU A 387 -35.83 58.60 -33.55
CA LEU A 387 -35.74 59.42 -34.76
C LEU A 387 -35.16 60.80 -34.43
N ALA A 388 -35.59 61.43 -33.33
CA ALA A 388 -35.01 62.69 -32.86
C ALA A 388 -33.51 62.53 -32.59
N ASN A 389 -33.12 61.51 -31.82
CA ASN A 389 -31.72 61.23 -31.52
C ASN A 389 -30.90 60.93 -32.79
N LYS A 390 -31.46 60.19 -33.76
CA LYS A 390 -30.82 59.93 -35.06
C LYS A 390 -30.62 61.22 -35.87
N TRP A 391 -31.66 62.06 -35.97
CA TRP A 391 -31.58 63.35 -36.67
C TRP A 391 -30.48 64.23 -36.07
N ARG A 392 -30.41 64.32 -34.73
CA ARG A 392 -29.36 65.04 -34.03
C ARG A 392 -27.97 64.50 -34.38
N SER A 393 -27.75 63.19 -34.18
CA SER A 393 -26.46 62.54 -34.46
C SER A 393 -25.99 62.80 -35.90
N THR A 394 -26.86 62.59 -36.89
CA THR A 394 -26.55 62.90 -38.30
C THR A 394 -26.31 64.39 -38.57
N THR A 395 -26.99 65.29 -37.83
CA THR A 395 -26.77 66.74 -37.94
C THR A 395 -25.37 67.11 -37.44
N PHE A 396 -24.94 66.62 -36.27
CA PHE A 396 -23.59 66.87 -35.77
C PHE A 396 -22.49 66.22 -36.60
N GLN A 397 -22.73 65.02 -37.17
CA GLN A 397 -21.82 64.41 -38.14
C GLN A 397 -21.64 65.31 -39.37
N ARG A 398 -22.71 65.95 -39.84
CA ARG A 398 -22.64 66.88 -40.96
C ARG A 398 -22.01 68.22 -40.59
N VAL A 399 -22.17 68.69 -39.36
CA VAL A 399 -21.45 69.87 -38.83
C VAL A 399 -19.95 69.61 -38.82
N LYS A 400 -19.50 68.43 -38.36
CA LYS A 400 -18.07 68.08 -38.36
C LYS A 400 -17.47 68.03 -39.77
N ARG A 401 -18.19 67.48 -40.76
CA ARG A 401 -17.78 67.49 -42.18
C ARG A 401 -17.54 68.89 -42.76
N ILE A 402 -18.24 69.91 -42.25
CA ILE A 402 -18.08 71.29 -42.71
C ILE A 402 -16.75 71.88 -42.20
N ASP A 403 -16.29 71.49 -41.02
CA ASP A 403 -14.99 71.93 -40.46
C ASP A 403 -13.80 71.30 -41.18
N GLU A 404 -13.96 70.05 -41.61
CA GLU A 404 -12.91 69.27 -42.28
C GLU A 404 -12.65 69.72 -43.73
N GLY A 405 -13.43 70.70 -44.24
CA GLY A 405 -13.25 71.31 -45.56
C GLY A 405 -13.98 70.62 -46.71
N ASP A 406 -14.74 69.56 -46.44
CA ASP A 406 -15.43 68.72 -47.43
C ASP A 406 -16.72 69.33 -48.02
N ALA A 407 -17.06 70.59 -47.69
CA ALA A 407 -18.27 71.26 -48.17
C ALA A 407 -18.10 72.77 -48.36
N GLU A 408 -18.78 73.33 -49.37
CA GLU A 408 -18.93 74.78 -49.64
C GLU A 408 -19.81 75.48 -48.58
N GLY A 409 -19.44 75.36 -47.30
CA GLY A 409 -20.32 75.59 -46.14
C GLY A 409 -19.90 76.69 -45.17
N THR A 410 -18.88 77.49 -45.49
CA THR A 410 -18.28 78.49 -44.57
C THR A 410 -19.29 79.51 -44.04
N GLU A 411 -20.32 79.84 -44.83
CA GLU A 411 -21.40 80.78 -44.50
C GLU A 411 -22.58 80.16 -43.71
N SER A 412 -22.49 78.87 -43.33
CA SER A 412 -23.56 78.21 -42.59
C SER A 412 -23.84 78.92 -41.25
N ARG A 413 -25.11 79.23 -40.97
CA ARG A 413 -25.56 79.84 -39.70
C ARG A 413 -25.09 79.05 -38.47
N ILE A 414 -24.92 77.73 -38.61
CA ILE A 414 -24.40 76.86 -37.54
C ILE A 414 -22.90 77.14 -37.29
N ASN A 415 -22.11 77.31 -38.36
CA ASN A 415 -20.69 77.66 -38.25
C ASN A 415 -20.50 79.05 -37.63
N LEU A 416 -21.32 80.03 -38.03
CA LEU A 416 -21.30 81.38 -37.45
C LEU A 416 -21.57 81.38 -35.93
N LEU A 417 -22.53 80.57 -35.45
CA LEU A 417 -22.80 80.42 -34.01
C LEU A 417 -21.61 79.81 -33.26
N ARG A 418 -20.94 78.81 -33.83
CA ARG A 418 -19.73 78.19 -33.26
C ARG A 418 -18.58 79.17 -33.14
N VAL A 419 -18.22 79.84 -34.24
CA VAL A 419 -17.14 80.83 -34.26
C VAL A 419 -17.43 81.97 -33.27
N ALA A 420 -18.68 82.42 -33.15
CA ALA A 420 -19.09 83.40 -32.16
C ALA A 420 -18.97 82.88 -30.72
N ASN A 421 -19.35 81.63 -30.45
CA ASN A 421 -19.21 81.01 -29.13
C ASN A 421 -17.73 80.83 -28.74
N LEU A 422 -16.88 80.31 -29.65
CA LEU A 422 -15.43 80.22 -29.48
C LEU A 422 -14.83 81.57 -29.06
N ALA A 423 -15.05 82.62 -29.87
CA ALA A 423 -14.52 83.96 -29.60
C ALA A 423 -15.06 84.57 -28.30
N THR A 424 -16.31 84.25 -27.93
CA THR A 424 -16.92 84.71 -26.66
C THR A 424 -16.26 84.03 -25.46
N VAL A 425 -15.99 82.72 -25.52
CA VAL A 425 -15.30 81.97 -24.46
C VAL A 425 -13.85 82.41 -24.34
N GLU A 426 -13.15 82.55 -25.47
CA GLU A 426 -11.76 83.00 -25.57
C GLU A 426 -11.61 84.37 -24.90
N ALA A 427 -12.36 85.36 -25.36
CA ALA A 427 -12.32 86.70 -24.79
C ALA A 427 -12.79 86.76 -23.31
N ARG A 428 -13.58 85.80 -22.82
CA ARG A 428 -14.03 85.72 -21.41
C ARG A 428 -12.96 85.10 -20.51
N ILE A 429 -12.29 84.04 -20.96
CA ILE A 429 -11.17 83.40 -20.26
C ILE A 429 -9.95 84.34 -20.25
N GLU A 430 -9.62 84.96 -21.39
CA GLU A 430 -8.53 85.93 -21.50
C GLU A 430 -8.75 87.12 -20.56
N ARG A 431 -9.91 87.80 -20.62
CA ARG A 431 -10.22 88.93 -19.72
C ARG A 431 -10.08 88.55 -18.24
N TYR A 432 -10.54 87.36 -17.85
CA TYR A 432 -10.40 86.88 -16.47
C TYR A 432 -8.92 86.67 -16.08
N LEU A 433 -8.12 86.05 -16.95
CA LEU A 433 -6.70 85.82 -16.69
C LEU A 433 -5.88 87.10 -16.73
N GLU A 434 -6.25 88.07 -17.57
CA GLU A 434 -5.69 89.43 -17.55
C GLU A 434 -6.01 90.16 -16.24
N SER A 435 -7.24 90.07 -15.73
CA SER A 435 -7.60 90.61 -14.40
C SER A 435 -6.79 89.95 -13.27
N VAL A 436 -6.54 88.64 -13.33
CA VAL A 436 -5.68 87.94 -12.36
C VAL A 436 -4.22 88.37 -12.49
N ALA A 437 -3.68 88.47 -13.71
CA ALA A 437 -2.29 88.88 -13.97
C ALA A 437 -2.04 90.35 -13.56
N ALA A 438 -3.04 91.22 -13.70
CA ALA A 438 -2.97 92.61 -13.24
C ALA A 438 -2.76 92.71 -11.72
N LEU A 439 -3.33 91.80 -10.91
CA LEU A 439 -3.09 91.75 -9.46
C LEU A 439 -1.63 91.45 -9.09
N SER A 440 -0.88 90.78 -9.97
CA SER A 440 0.54 90.44 -9.78
C SER A 440 1.49 91.37 -10.55
N GLN A 441 0.96 92.42 -11.21
CA GLN A 441 1.66 93.33 -12.13
C GLN A 441 2.28 92.64 -13.37
N ASN A 442 1.81 91.43 -13.70
CA ASN A 442 2.24 90.69 -14.89
C ASN A 442 1.26 90.88 -16.06
N ARG A 443 1.60 90.26 -17.19
CA ARG A 443 0.71 90.12 -18.36
C ARG A 443 0.63 88.65 -18.73
N VAL A 444 -0.49 88.24 -19.31
CA VAL A 444 -0.67 86.91 -19.88
C VAL A 444 0.28 86.75 -21.06
N SER A 445 1.18 85.76 -21.02
CA SER A 445 2.07 85.46 -22.15
C SER A 445 1.32 84.81 -23.33
N GLU A 446 1.80 85.03 -24.55
CA GLU A 446 1.17 84.49 -25.77
C GLU A 446 1.11 82.95 -25.78
N GLU A 447 2.07 82.26 -25.16
CA GLU A 447 2.03 80.80 -24.95
C GLU A 447 0.79 80.35 -24.17
N VAL A 448 0.32 81.16 -23.21
CA VAL A 448 -0.91 80.87 -22.46
C VAL A 448 -2.13 81.08 -23.35
N LYS A 449 -2.13 82.08 -24.23
CA LYS A 449 -3.23 82.31 -25.18
C LYS A 449 -3.34 81.19 -26.21
N ASP A 450 -2.22 80.71 -26.74
CA ASP A 450 -2.17 79.53 -27.61
C ASP A 450 -2.71 78.27 -26.90
N GLU A 451 -2.39 78.07 -25.62
CA GLU A 451 -2.97 77.00 -24.81
C GLU A 451 -4.47 77.18 -24.54
N ILE A 452 -4.94 78.41 -24.27
CA ILE A 452 -6.36 78.74 -24.09
C ILE A 452 -7.12 78.42 -25.38
N GLN A 453 -6.66 78.93 -26.52
CA GLN A 453 -7.30 78.69 -27.81
C GLN A 453 -7.31 77.20 -28.16
N SER A 454 -6.21 76.48 -27.90
CA SER A 454 -6.14 75.02 -28.08
C SER A 454 -7.13 74.28 -27.16
N GLY A 455 -7.25 74.71 -25.90
CA GLY A 455 -8.19 74.14 -24.93
C GLY A 455 -9.65 74.39 -25.30
N ILE A 456 -9.98 75.59 -25.79
CA ILE A 456 -11.33 75.95 -26.22
C ILE A 456 -11.72 75.17 -27.49
N LYS A 457 -10.84 75.10 -28.49
CA LYS A 457 -11.04 74.27 -29.71
C LYS A 457 -11.26 72.80 -29.36
N LEU A 458 -10.48 72.27 -28.42
CA LEU A 458 -10.64 70.88 -27.95
C LEU A 458 -11.94 70.67 -27.15
N ALA A 459 -12.37 71.65 -26.35
CA ALA A 459 -13.64 71.59 -25.64
C ALA A 459 -14.84 71.63 -26.61
N GLU A 460 -14.77 72.44 -27.65
CA GLU A 460 -15.73 72.47 -28.75
C GLU A 460 -15.77 71.12 -29.50
N GLU A 461 -14.60 70.56 -29.89
CA GLU A 461 -14.51 69.26 -30.57
C GLU A 461 -15.17 68.14 -29.73
N ILE A 462 -14.92 68.13 -28.42
CA ILE A 462 -15.54 67.18 -27.48
C ILE A 462 -17.06 67.41 -27.39
N ALA A 463 -17.54 68.66 -27.39
CA ALA A 463 -18.97 68.97 -27.38
C ALA A 463 -19.66 68.52 -28.68
N ILE A 464 -19.04 68.73 -29.84
CA ILE A 464 -19.52 68.22 -31.14
C ILE A 464 -19.58 66.69 -31.10
N GLN A 465 -18.60 66.02 -30.50
CA GLN A 465 -18.60 64.56 -30.33
C GLN A 465 -19.70 64.07 -29.38
N PHE A 466 -20.05 64.80 -28.31
CA PHE A 466 -21.27 64.50 -27.54
C PHE A 466 -22.54 64.65 -28.41
N GLY A 467 -22.50 65.55 -29.40
CA GLY A 467 -23.52 65.75 -30.43
C GLY A 467 -23.65 64.61 -31.44
N ILE A 468 -22.53 64.05 -31.87
CA ILE A 468 -22.49 62.86 -32.74
C ILE A 468 -22.94 61.63 -31.95
N HIS A 469 -22.49 61.48 -30.70
CA HIS A 469 -22.64 60.25 -29.95
C HIS A 469 -24.11 59.96 -29.62
N SER A 470 -24.58 58.78 -29.98
CA SER A 470 -25.93 58.25 -29.77
C SER A 470 -26.42 58.19 -28.30
N CYS A 471 -25.54 58.35 -27.31
CA CYS A 471 -25.85 58.35 -25.89
C CYS A 471 -25.84 59.77 -25.29
N LYS A 472 -26.58 60.00 -24.20
CA LYS A 472 -26.51 61.27 -23.46
C LYS A 472 -25.22 61.31 -22.65
N ILE A 473 -24.34 62.25 -22.95
CA ILE A 473 -23.10 62.49 -22.20
C ILE A 473 -23.22 63.80 -21.44
N ILE A 474 -22.76 63.81 -20.18
CA ILE A 474 -22.85 64.95 -19.27
C ILE A 474 -21.55 65.04 -18.46
N LEU A 475 -21.04 66.26 -18.29
CA LEU A 475 -19.98 66.54 -17.30
C LEU A 475 -20.59 66.75 -15.91
N LEU A 476 -20.22 65.91 -14.95
CA LEU A 476 -20.57 66.12 -13.55
C LEU A 476 -19.60 67.08 -12.89
N ARG A 477 -20.12 68.20 -12.36
CA ARG A 477 -19.41 68.95 -11.32
C ARG A 477 -19.38 68.14 -10.02
N PRO A 478 -18.27 68.19 -9.27
CA PRO A 478 -18.29 67.84 -7.85
C PRO A 478 -19.33 68.67 -7.09
N ARG A 479 -20.04 68.07 -6.13
CA ARG A 479 -20.91 68.82 -5.20
C ARG A 479 -20.08 69.46 -4.08
N GLU A 480 -20.60 70.56 -3.54
CA GLU A 480 -19.92 71.53 -2.66
C GLU A 480 -19.16 70.93 -1.47
N GLY A 481 -18.11 71.64 -1.03
CA GLY A 481 -17.26 71.27 0.12
C GLY A 481 -15.87 70.71 -0.24
N TRP A 482 -15.35 70.96 -1.44
CA TRP A 482 -14.16 70.28 -1.94
C TRP A 482 -12.82 70.83 -1.46
N SER A 483 -11.86 69.92 -1.25
CA SER A 483 -10.47 70.19 -0.86
C SER A 483 -9.45 69.64 -1.89
N GLY A 484 -9.89 69.30 -3.11
CA GLY A 484 -9.08 68.68 -4.17
C GLY A 484 -9.37 69.24 -5.57
N ASP A 485 -8.89 68.56 -6.62
CA ASP A 485 -8.89 69.05 -8.01
C ASP A 485 -10.32 69.30 -8.56
N PRO A 486 -10.71 70.54 -8.95
CA PRO A 486 -12.09 70.89 -9.30
C PRO A 486 -12.56 70.39 -10.67
N ALA A 487 -11.81 69.49 -11.31
CA ALA A 487 -12.11 69.02 -12.65
C ALA A 487 -13.39 68.15 -12.70
N PRO A 488 -14.27 68.33 -13.70
CA PRO A 488 -15.49 67.55 -13.82
C PRO A 488 -15.23 66.10 -14.23
N GLY A 489 -16.10 65.19 -13.77
CA GLY A 489 -16.10 63.79 -14.20
C GLY A 489 -16.93 63.58 -15.47
N LEU A 490 -16.50 62.67 -16.35
CA LEU A 490 -17.20 62.35 -17.59
C LEU A 490 -18.17 61.17 -17.39
N LEU A 491 -19.48 61.44 -17.46
CA LEU A 491 -20.54 60.43 -17.41
C LEU A 491 -21.22 60.22 -18.76
N LYS A 492 -21.48 58.95 -19.10
CA LYS A 492 -22.29 58.51 -20.22
C LYS A 492 -23.51 57.75 -19.71
N TYR A 493 -24.68 58.14 -20.19
CA TYR A 493 -25.95 57.48 -19.92
C TYR A 493 -26.28 56.60 -21.12
N GLY A 494 -26.17 55.28 -20.92
CA GLY A 494 -26.53 54.28 -21.93
C GLY A 494 -28.04 54.04 -21.96
N ARG A 495 -28.62 53.98 -23.16
CA ARG A 495 -29.96 53.42 -23.36
C ARG A 495 -29.85 51.90 -23.40
N ASP A 496 -30.02 51.25 -22.25
CA ASP A 496 -29.98 49.80 -22.18
C ASP A 496 -31.37 49.15 -22.03
N ARG A 497 -31.47 47.90 -22.46
CA ARG A 497 -32.76 47.21 -22.65
C ARG A 497 -33.37 46.78 -21.31
N GLY A 498 -34.36 47.54 -20.84
CA GLY A 498 -35.41 47.02 -19.94
C GLY A 498 -35.17 47.11 -18.43
N ASN A 499 -34.08 47.72 -17.94
CA ASN A 499 -33.90 47.96 -16.50
C ASN A 499 -33.08 49.25 -16.20
N GLY A 500 -33.78 50.39 -16.17
CA GLY A 500 -33.26 51.66 -15.66
C GLY A 500 -32.15 52.35 -16.50
N PRO A 501 -31.75 53.57 -16.12
CA PRO A 501 -30.66 54.28 -16.79
C PRO A 501 -29.30 53.65 -16.45
N SER A 502 -28.66 53.03 -17.44
CA SER A 502 -27.30 52.50 -17.30
C SER A 502 -26.31 53.65 -17.20
N ARG A 503 -25.80 53.89 -15.98
CA ARG A 503 -24.79 54.93 -15.70
C ARG A 503 -23.40 54.33 -15.87
N GLN A 504 -22.66 54.76 -16.89
CA GLN A 504 -21.25 54.41 -17.07
C GLN A 504 -20.37 55.64 -16.85
N THR A 505 -19.51 55.58 -15.84
CA THR A 505 -18.49 56.59 -15.60
C THR A 505 -17.27 56.29 -16.46
N ILE A 506 -17.01 57.11 -17.49
CA ILE A 506 -15.87 56.93 -18.39
C ILE A 506 -14.58 57.42 -17.72
N VAL A 507 -14.67 58.55 -17.00
CA VAL A 507 -13.54 59.17 -16.30
C VAL A 507 -13.98 59.67 -14.93
N HIS A 508 -13.35 59.14 -13.88
CA HIS A 508 -13.25 59.80 -12.58
C HIS A 508 -11.85 60.37 -12.45
N CYS A 509 -11.73 61.69 -12.36
CA CYS A 509 -10.54 62.32 -11.81
C CYS A 509 -10.53 62.03 -10.31
N LYS A 510 -9.89 60.92 -9.90
CA LYS A 510 -9.53 60.73 -8.51
C LYS A 510 -8.49 61.81 -8.19
N GLY A 511 -8.89 62.84 -7.45
CA GLY A 511 -7.93 63.64 -6.71
C GLY A 511 -7.13 62.68 -5.84
N GLY A 512 -5.82 62.63 -6.04
CA GLY A 512 -4.94 61.88 -5.14
C GLY A 512 -5.08 62.47 -3.75
N ALA A 513 -5.40 61.62 -2.77
CA ALA A 513 -4.97 61.92 -1.42
C ALA A 513 -3.45 61.73 -1.45
N GLU A 514 -2.72 62.83 -1.38
CA GLU A 514 -1.30 62.79 -1.02
C GLU A 514 -1.25 62.47 0.48
N ASP A 515 -0.49 61.43 0.83
CA ASP A 515 -0.06 61.11 2.21
C ASP A 515 1.05 62.09 2.66
#